data_AF-A0A8J6HIP6-F1
#
_entry.id   AF-A0A8J6HIP6-F1
#
_cell.length_a   1.000
_cell.length_b   1.000
_cell.length_c   1.000
_cell.angle_alpha   90.00
_cell.angle_beta   90.00
_cell.angle_gamma   90.00
#
_symmetry.space_group_name_H-M   'P 1'
#
loop_
_entity.id
_entity.type
_entity.pdbx_description
1 polymer ?
#
loop_
_entity_poly.entity_id
_entity_poly.type
_entity_poly.pdbx_seq_one_letter_code
_entity_poly.pdbx_strand_id
1 'polypeptide(L)'
;MVRCRATFVSCLAPSLVFLCFILSEIGAQSTVPWYENLPAVAMDYKVHIDPGKEDCYFQYVNPGATFYVSFQVVRGGDGMAGFAVRHPSGQIVHPYQWKPNSEYQDQTSTGGYYSVCIDNQFSRFAAKLVNIYLTVVRYDLWDKYTKELDELNMNMENFTSAIVTVDRNINDILQYQHHSRAREAWDFNLLQDNNSYVVRWSIIQIIVIAATTAVQVYFVRKLFDIKGGSSRSRI
;
A
#
# COMPACT_ATOMS: atom_id res chain seq x y z
N MET A 1 -6.06 42.38 74.93
CA MET A 1 -7.31 41.62 74.74
C MET A 1 -7.67 41.79 73.26
N VAL A 2 -7.57 40.84 72.33
CA VAL A 2 -7.38 39.38 72.30
C VAL A 2 -6.41 39.06 71.14
N ARG A 3 -5.68 37.95 71.28
CA ARG A 3 -4.57 37.45 70.46
C ARG A 3 -5.00 36.11 69.84
N CYS A 4 -4.78 35.90 68.53
CA CYS A 4 -4.69 34.61 67.78
C CYS A 4 -4.58 34.98 66.28
N ARG A 5 -3.49 34.83 65.51
CA ARG A 5 -2.58 33.72 65.16
C ARG A 5 -3.24 32.57 64.38
N ALA A 6 -3.15 32.63 63.05
CA ALA A 6 -2.79 31.52 62.12
C ALA A 6 -2.88 32.03 60.66
N THR A 7 -1.80 32.48 60.00
CA THR A 7 -0.87 31.72 59.12
C THR A 7 -1.51 30.88 57.98
N PHE A 8 -0.94 31.04 56.77
CA PHE A 8 -0.76 30.03 55.71
C PHE A 8 -1.63 29.98 54.42
N VAL A 9 -2.25 31.06 53.91
CA VAL A 9 -3.00 30.95 52.63
C VAL A 9 -2.61 31.95 51.52
N SER A 10 -1.85 33.01 51.78
CA SER A 10 -1.63 34.08 50.77
C SER A 10 -0.33 34.02 49.95
N CYS A 11 0.55 33.03 50.14
CA CYS A 11 1.83 32.94 49.41
C CYS A 11 1.90 31.89 48.29
N LEU A 12 0.88 31.02 48.13
CA LEU A 12 0.92 29.91 47.15
C LEU A 12 0.29 30.26 45.79
N ALA A 13 -0.46 31.36 45.69
CA ALA A 13 -1.13 31.77 44.46
C ALA A 13 -0.18 32.28 43.35
N PRO A 14 0.84 33.13 43.63
CA PRO A 14 1.70 33.62 42.56
C PRO A 14 2.70 32.57 42.06
N SER A 15 3.09 31.60 42.90
CA SER A 15 3.99 30.51 42.49
C SER A 15 3.32 29.47 41.60
N LEU A 16 2.03 29.17 41.82
CA LEU A 16 1.24 28.29 40.93
C LEU A 16 0.96 28.94 39.57
N VAL A 17 0.72 30.25 39.53
CA VAL A 17 0.53 30.99 38.26
C VAL A 17 1.84 31.06 37.47
N PHE A 18 2.98 31.28 38.13
CA PHE A 18 4.29 31.27 37.47
C PHE A 18 4.68 29.87 36.95
N LEU A 19 4.32 28.80 37.66
CA LEU A 19 4.52 27.42 37.22
C LEU A 19 3.60 27.06 36.03
N CYS A 20 2.36 27.56 36.01
CA CYS A 20 1.47 27.44 34.86
C CYS A 20 1.96 28.22 33.63
N PHE A 21 2.56 29.40 33.82
CA PHE A 21 3.17 30.17 32.73
C PHE A 21 4.42 29.49 32.16
N ILE A 22 5.28 28.92 33.02
CA ILE A 22 6.44 28.11 32.58
C ILE A 22 6.00 26.81 31.88
N LEU A 23 4.89 26.20 32.31
CA LEU A 23 4.32 25.01 31.63
C LEU A 23 3.58 25.33 30.33
N SER A 24 3.13 26.58 30.13
CA SER A 24 2.48 27.01 28.87
C SER A 24 3.48 27.39 27.76
N GLU A 25 4.77 27.54 28.08
CA GLU A 25 5.84 27.84 27.11
C GLU A 25 6.63 26.61 26.65
N ILE A 26 6.15 25.39 26.92
CA ILE A 26 6.56 24.24 26.10
C ILE A 26 5.83 24.41 24.77
N GLY A 27 6.35 25.32 23.95
CA GLY A 27 5.94 25.52 22.57
C GLY A 27 5.87 24.16 21.91
N ALA A 28 4.73 23.88 21.28
CA ALA A 28 4.57 22.75 20.41
C ALA A 28 5.57 22.89 19.25
N GLN A 29 6.79 22.39 19.44
CA GLN A 29 7.73 22.15 18.35
C GLN A 29 7.03 21.12 17.47
N SER A 30 6.52 21.54 16.32
CA SER A 30 6.09 20.60 15.28
C SER A 30 7.31 19.77 14.91
N THR A 31 7.41 18.56 15.45
CA THR A 31 8.44 17.60 15.06
C THR A 31 8.08 17.17 13.64
N VAL A 32 8.54 17.93 12.64
CA VAL A 32 8.51 17.51 11.25
C VAL A 32 9.12 16.12 11.17
N PRO A 33 8.48 15.15 10.50
CA PRO A 33 9.02 13.81 10.37
C PRO A 33 10.45 13.88 9.84
N TRP A 34 11.38 13.10 10.42
CA TRP A 34 12.80 13.10 10.01
C TRP A 34 12.99 12.85 8.50
N TYR A 35 12.02 12.17 7.88
CA TYR A 35 11.94 11.87 6.46
C TYR A 35 11.90 13.10 5.55
N GLU A 36 11.27 14.21 5.98
CA GLU A 36 11.03 15.37 5.11
C GLU A 36 12.32 16.16 4.77
N ASN A 37 13.40 15.91 5.52
CA ASN A 37 14.69 16.56 5.30
C ASN A 37 15.63 15.76 4.40
N LEU A 38 15.23 14.57 3.91
CA LEU A 38 16.08 13.78 3.04
C LEU A 38 16.18 14.40 1.63
N PRO A 39 17.33 14.24 0.95
CA PRO A 39 17.55 14.78 -0.39
C PRO A 39 16.72 14.06 -1.47
N ALA A 40 16.39 12.79 -1.25
CA ALA A 40 15.47 12.07 -2.10
C ALA A 40 14.65 11.14 -1.23
N VAL A 41 13.37 11.03 -1.54
CA VAL A 41 12.57 10.00 -0.93
C VAL A 41 11.63 9.33 -1.89
N ALA A 42 11.66 7.99 -1.86
CA ALA A 42 10.88 7.12 -2.69
C ALA A 42 10.04 6.20 -1.82
N MET A 43 8.77 6.04 -2.17
CA MET A 43 7.82 5.22 -1.46
C MET A 43 7.06 4.35 -2.45
N ASP A 44 7.00 3.05 -2.17
CA ASP A 44 6.23 2.06 -2.92
C ASP A 44 5.13 1.52 -2.00
N TYR A 45 3.88 1.74 -2.39
CA TYR A 45 2.71 1.25 -1.69
C TYR A 45 1.92 0.27 -2.54
N LYS A 46 1.42 -0.79 -1.91
CA LYS A 46 0.40 -1.68 -2.49
C LYS A 46 -0.88 -1.50 -1.72
N VAL A 47 -1.84 -0.82 -2.33
CA VAL A 47 -3.08 -0.42 -1.68
C VAL A 47 -4.27 -1.17 -2.27
N HIS A 48 -5.22 -1.48 -1.40
CA HIS A 48 -6.48 -2.11 -1.76
C HIS A 48 -7.57 -1.04 -1.81
N ILE A 49 -8.09 -0.75 -3.00
CA ILE A 49 -9.23 0.16 -3.19
C ILE A 49 -10.50 -0.66 -3.30
N ASP A 50 -11.43 -0.39 -2.40
CA ASP A 50 -12.75 -1.01 -2.37
C ASP A 50 -13.57 -0.69 -3.64
N PRO A 51 -14.56 -1.53 -4.00
CA PRO A 51 -15.47 -1.22 -5.10
C PRO A 51 -16.30 0.03 -4.81
N GLY A 52 -16.51 0.89 -5.81
CA GLY A 52 -17.36 2.07 -5.67
C GLY A 52 -16.75 3.21 -4.86
N LYS A 53 -15.48 3.11 -4.45
CA LYS A 53 -14.79 4.13 -3.65
C LYS A 53 -13.62 4.74 -4.42
N GLU A 54 -13.20 5.91 -3.94
CA GLU A 54 -11.99 6.60 -4.34
C GLU A 54 -11.12 6.78 -3.09
N ASP A 55 -9.84 6.45 -3.20
CA ASP A 55 -8.85 6.66 -2.14
C ASP A 55 -7.84 7.72 -2.57
N CYS A 56 -7.60 8.72 -1.71
CA CYS A 56 -6.66 9.81 -1.95
C CYS A 56 -5.52 9.79 -0.93
N TYR A 57 -4.29 9.92 -1.43
CA TYR A 57 -3.06 9.99 -0.65
C TYR A 57 -2.44 11.37 -0.80
N PHE A 58 -1.97 11.93 0.31
CA PHE A 58 -1.38 13.26 0.34
C PHE A 58 0.11 13.17 0.60
N GLN A 59 0.92 13.77 -0.26
CA GLN A 59 2.37 13.84 -0.10
C GLN A 59 2.82 15.29 -0.03
N TYR A 60 3.58 15.63 1.00
CA TYR A 60 4.24 16.91 1.10
C TYR A 60 5.47 16.97 0.19
N VAL A 61 5.59 18.06 -0.56
CA VAL A 61 6.71 18.33 -1.48
C VAL A 61 7.29 19.69 -1.12
N ASN A 62 8.62 19.77 -0.99
CA ASN A 62 9.30 21.04 -0.74
C ASN A 62 9.31 21.93 -2.00
N PRO A 63 9.33 23.25 -1.85
CA PRO A 63 9.46 24.16 -2.98
C PRO A 63 10.77 23.92 -3.74
N GLY A 64 10.71 23.88 -5.06
CA GLY A 64 11.86 23.61 -5.93
C GLY A 64 12.25 22.13 -6.02
N ALA A 65 11.55 21.23 -5.33
CA ALA A 65 11.73 19.78 -5.49
C ALA A 65 11.00 19.27 -6.74
N THR A 66 11.50 18.16 -7.28
CA THR A 66 10.85 17.38 -8.33
C THR A 66 9.97 16.32 -7.68
N PHE A 67 8.68 16.33 -8.03
CA PHE A 67 7.71 15.33 -7.61
C PHE A 67 7.41 14.38 -8.76
N TYR A 68 7.48 13.08 -8.51
CA TYR A 68 7.15 12.03 -9.45
C TYR A 68 6.15 11.08 -8.80
N VAL A 69 5.12 10.72 -9.54
CA VAL A 69 4.16 9.71 -9.10
C VAL A 69 3.75 8.82 -10.26
N SER A 70 3.70 7.52 -10.01
CA SER A 70 3.13 6.56 -10.94
C SER A 70 2.19 5.61 -10.21
N PHE A 71 1.19 5.13 -10.94
CA PHE A 71 0.30 4.07 -10.47
C PHE A 71 0.25 2.93 -11.49
N GLN A 72 0.05 1.72 -10.98
CA GLN A 72 -0.15 0.54 -11.79
C GLN A 72 -1.15 -0.41 -11.12
N VAL A 73 -2.17 -0.83 -11.85
CA VAL A 73 -3.11 -1.85 -11.37
C VAL A 73 -2.41 -3.20 -11.37
N VAL A 74 -2.35 -3.84 -10.20
CA VAL A 74 -1.74 -5.16 -10.02
C VAL A 74 -2.77 -6.26 -10.32
N ARG A 75 -3.98 -6.14 -9.74
CA ARG A 75 -5.06 -7.13 -9.93
C ARG A 75 -6.43 -6.54 -9.57
N GLY A 76 -7.48 -7.10 -10.18
CA GLY A 76 -8.88 -6.82 -9.84
C GLY A 76 -9.70 -6.23 -10.99
N GLY A 77 -10.95 -6.70 -11.15
CA GLY A 77 -11.89 -6.22 -12.15
C GLY A 77 -11.37 -6.30 -13.59
N ASP A 78 -11.49 -5.18 -14.31
CA ASP A 78 -11.03 -4.94 -15.69
C ASP A 78 -9.53 -4.58 -15.80
N GLY A 79 -8.81 -4.52 -14.67
CA GLY A 79 -7.38 -4.17 -14.66
C GLY A 79 -7.09 -2.69 -14.96
N MET A 80 -8.09 -1.81 -14.93
CA MET A 80 -7.96 -0.37 -15.13
C MET A 80 -8.42 0.39 -13.89
N ALA A 81 -7.92 1.59 -13.63
CA ALA A 81 -8.43 2.46 -12.55
C ALA A 81 -8.35 3.92 -12.99
N GLY A 82 -9.14 4.79 -12.35
CA GLY A 82 -9.05 6.22 -12.54
C GLY A 82 -7.90 6.78 -11.72
N PHE A 83 -7.03 7.59 -12.32
CA PHE A 83 -5.92 8.22 -11.61
C PHE A 83 -5.91 9.72 -11.83
N ALA A 84 -5.89 10.49 -10.75
CA ALA A 84 -5.80 11.94 -10.78
C ALA A 84 -4.78 12.49 -9.79
N VAL A 85 -4.13 13.58 -10.18
CA VAL A 85 -3.18 14.30 -9.33
C VAL A 85 -3.63 15.76 -9.25
N ARG A 86 -3.75 16.26 -8.03
CA ARG A 86 -4.03 17.67 -7.77
C ARG A 86 -2.79 18.34 -7.17
N HIS A 87 -2.47 19.50 -7.72
CA HIS A 87 -1.40 20.35 -7.27
C HIS A 87 -1.79 21.02 -5.94
N PRO A 88 -0.83 21.42 -5.08
CA PRO A 88 -1.09 22.12 -3.82
C PRO A 88 -1.93 23.40 -3.95
N SER A 89 -1.96 24.01 -5.13
CA SER A 89 -2.83 25.17 -5.45
C SER A 89 -4.32 24.80 -5.62
N GLY A 90 -4.67 23.52 -5.52
CA GLY A 90 -6.02 23.01 -5.73
C GLY A 90 -6.38 22.72 -7.20
N GLN A 91 -5.45 22.98 -8.13
CA GLN A 91 -5.65 22.70 -9.56
C GLN A 91 -5.41 21.22 -9.87
N ILE A 92 -6.26 20.62 -10.71
CA ILE A 92 -6.08 19.26 -11.20
C ILE A 92 -5.06 19.30 -12.35
N VAL A 93 -3.83 18.85 -12.09
CA VAL A 93 -2.75 18.83 -13.07
C VAL A 93 -2.75 17.55 -13.90
N HIS A 94 -3.23 16.45 -13.31
CA HIS A 94 -3.49 15.21 -14.03
C HIS A 94 -4.96 14.81 -13.81
N PRO A 95 -5.82 14.88 -14.85
CA PRO A 95 -7.22 14.52 -14.71
C PRO A 95 -7.41 13.00 -14.60
N TYR A 96 -8.58 12.57 -14.11
CA TYR A 96 -8.94 11.14 -14.04
C TYR A 96 -8.88 10.49 -15.42
N GLN A 97 -7.98 9.52 -15.58
CA GLN A 97 -7.88 8.70 -16.77
C GLN A 97 -8.08 7.23 -16.40
N TRP A 98 -9.02 6.56 -17.08
CA TRP A 98 -9.28 5.13 -16.87
C TRP A 98 -8.24 4.29 -17.63
N LYS A 99 -7.13 3.97 -16.96
CA LYS A 99 -5.98 3.28 -17.58
C LYS A 99 -5.41 2.21 -16.62
N PRO A 100 -4.69 1.20 -17.15
CA PRO A 100 -4.02 0.19 -16.31
C PRO A 100 -2.79 0.75 -15.60
N ASN A 101 -2.14 1.76 -16.19
CA ASN A 101 -1.03 2.50 -15.62
C ASN A 101 -1.04 3.96 -16.11
N SER A 102 -0.49 4.86 -15.30
CA SER A 102 -0.09 6.19 -15.76
C SER A 102 0.84 6.84 -14.75
N GLU A 103 1.58 7.83 -15.23
CA GLU A 103 2.60 8.54 -14.48
C GLU A 103 2.44 10.04 -14.67
N TYR A 104 2.90 10.80 -13.69
CA TYR A 104 2.93 12.25 -13.71
C TYR A 104 4.21 12.74 -13.03
N GLN A 105 4.85 13.73 -13.63
CA GLN A 105 6.06 14.34 -13.10
C GLN A 105 5.92 15.85 -13.10
N ASP A 106 6.27 16.46 -11.97
CA ASP A 106 6.39 17.89 -11.79
C ASP A 106 7.86 18.23 -11.46
N GLN A 107 8.55 18.89 -12.38
CA GLN A 107 9.99 19.15 -12.26
C GLN A 107 10.30 20.24 -11.21
N THR A 108 9.40 21.21 -11.04
CA THR A 108 9.63 22.36 -10.16
C THR A 108 8.36 22.66 -9.40
N SER A 109 8.17 21.96 -8.28
CA SER A 109 7.02 22.18 -7.43
C SER A 109 7.05 23.56 -6.76
N THR A 110 5.88 24.18 -6.63
CA THR A 110 5.68 25.39 -5.81
C THR A 110 5.77 25.09 -4.30
N GLY A 111 5.78 23.82 -3.92
CA GLY A 111 5.77 23.35 -2.53
C GLY A 111 4.35 23.21 -1.96
N GLY A 112 4.17 22.23 -1.09
CA GLY A 112 2.89 21.92 -0.43
C GLY A 112 2.44 20.47 -0.60
N TYR A 113 1.17 20.20 -0.30
CA TYR A 113 0.61 18.85 -0.36
C TYR A 113 0.00 18.55 -1.73
N TYR A 114 0.59 17.59 -2.44
CA TYR A 114 -0.03 17.00 -3.63
C TYR A 114 -1.03 15.95 -3.18
N SER A 115 -2.21 15.91 -3.80
CA SER A 115 -3.17 14.84 -3.59
C SER A 115 -3.18 13.91 -4.79
N VAL A 116 -2.89 12.64 -4.55
CA VAL A 116 -2.89 11.55 -5.54
C VAL A 116 -4.11 10.70 -5.25
N CYS A 117 -5.09 10.72 -6.15
CA CYS A 117 -6.36 10.02 -5.96
C CYS A 117 -6.52 8.90 -6.97
N ILE A 118 -6.98 7.75 -6.49
CA ILE A 118 -7.27 6.56 -7.28
C ILE A 118 -8.76 6.25 -7.16
N ASP A 119 -9.44 6.34 -8.29
CA ASP A 119 -10.87 6.16 -8.40
C ASP A 119 -11.20 4.74 -8.89
N ASN A 120 -12.00 4.03 -8.09
CA ASN A 120 -12.56 2.72 -8.41
C ASN A 120 -14.11 2.74 -8.44
N GLN A 121 -14.72 3.90 -8.69
CA GLN A 121 -16.18 4.04 -8.73
C GLN A 121 -16.86 3.22 -9.83
N PHE A 122 -16.19 2.97 -10.97
CA PHE A 122 -16.76 2.17 -12.06
C PHE A 122 -16.89 0.68 -11.72
N SER A 123 -16.02 0.11 -10.89
CA SER A 123 -16.12 -1.30 -10.47
C SER A 123 -17.03 -1.44 -9.26
N ARG A 124 -18.25 -1.93 -9.48
CA ARG A 124 -19.25 -2.12 -8.42
C ARG A 124 -19.06 -3.38 -7.56
N PHE A 125 -18.32 -4.37 -8.04
CA PHE A 125 -18.28 -5.70 -7.43
C PHE A 125 -16.87 -6.19 -7.06
N ALA A 126 -15.83 -5.60 -7.65
CA ALA A 126 -14.45 -6.05 -7.47
C ALA A 126 -13.58 -4.94 -6.88
N ALA A 127 -12.94 -5.24 -5.75
CA ALA A 127 -11.83 -4.42 -5.23
C ALA A 127 -10.63 -4.52 -6.17
N LYS A 128 -9.83 -3.46 -6.21
CA LYS A 128 -8.59 -3.39 -7.01
C LYS A 128 -7.38 -3.30 -6.08
N LEU A 129 -6.33 -4.03 -6.41
CA LEU A 129 -5.01 -3.85 -5.82
C LEU A 129 -4.19 -2.99 -6.76
N VAL A 130 -3.75 -1.83 -6.30
CA VAL A 130 -2.98 -0.87 -7.07
C VAL A 130 -1.63 -0.65 -6.39
N ASN A 131 -0.58 -0.60 -7.20
CA ASN A 131 0.74 -0.20 -6.78
C ASN A 131 0.89 1.30 -7.05
N ILE A 132 1.29 2.06 -6.05
CA ILE A 132 1.55 3.49 -6.14
C ILE A 132 3.02 3.70 -5.81
N TYR A 133 3.71 4.40 -6.68
CA TYR A 133 5.09 4.79 -6.48
C TYR A 133 5.18 6.31 -6.45
N LEU A 134 5.66 6.86 -5.33
CA LEU A 134 5.80 8.31 -5.13
C LEU A 134 7.26 8.61 -4.83
N THR A 135 7.81 9.60 -5.53
CA THR A 135 9.18 10.06 -5.30
C THR A 135 9.23 11.59 -5.23
N VAL A 136 9.93 12.09 -4.23
CA VAL A 136 10.26 13.52 -4.08
C VAL A 136 11.77 13.64 -4.11
N VAL A 137 12.32 14.35 -5.08
CA VAL A 137 13.77 14.56 -5.23
C VAL A 137 14.09 16.05 -5.10
N ARG A 138 15.03 16.35 -4.22
CA ARG A 138 15.59 17.67 -3.96
C ARG A 138 17.00 17.75 -4.53
N TYR A 139 17.11 18.19 -5.78
CA TYR A 139 18.39 18.29 -6.48
C TYR A 139 19.36 19.28 -5.79
N ASP A 140 18.85 20.32 -5.12
CA ASP A 140 19.63 21.28 -4.33
C ASP A 140 20.44 20.62 -3.20
N LEU A 141 19.81 19.69 -2.48
CA LEU A 141 20.47 18.92 -1.42
C LEU A 141 21.31 17.79 -1.99
N TRP A 142 20.87 17.18 -3.08
CA TRP A 142 21.59 16.09 -3.75
C TRP A 142 22.98 16.54 -4.22
N ASP A 143 23.07 17.71 -4.84
CA ASP A 143 24.33 18.29 -5.30
C ASP A 143 25.27 18.62 -4.13
N LYS A 144 24.73 19.07 -3.01
CA LYS A 144 25.52 19.34 -1.79
C LYS A 144 26.07 18.05 -1.19
N TYR A 145 25.25 17.02 -1.08
CA TYR A 145 25.67 15.70 -0.62
C TYR A 145 26.74 15.07 -1.52
N THR A 146 26.57 15.19 -2.84
CA THR A 146 27.53 14.67 -3.82
C THR A 146 28.87 15.38 -3.71
N LYS A 147 28.87 16.71 -3.52
CA LYS A 147 30.08 17.49 -3.29
C LYS A 147 30.78 17.15 -1.97
N GLU A 148 30.03 17.00 -0.88
CA GLU A 148 30.61 16.58 0.41
C GLU A 148 31.22 15.17 0.33
N LEU A 149 30.58 14.26 -0.41
CA LEU A 149 31.15 12.94 -0.68
C LEU A 149 32.42 13.04 -1.53
N ASP A 150 32.41 13.84 -2.61
CA ASP A 150 33.60 14.05 -3.44
C ASP A 150 34.76 14.67 -2.65
N GLU A 151 34.49 15.62 -1.75
CA GLU A 151 35.49 16.22 -0.86
C GLU A 151 36.09 15.22 0.13
N LEU A 152 35.27 14.32 0.71
CA LEU A 152 35.74 13.20 1.52
C LEU A 152 36.53 12.18 0.68
N ASN A 153 36.17 12.03 -0.59
CA ASN A 153 36.72 11.04 -1.51
C ASN A 153 38.08 11.44 -2.11
N MET A 154 38.42 12.74 -2.11
CA MET A 154 39.71 13.24 -2.61
C MET A 154 40.94 12.75 -1.81
N ASN A 155 40.77 12.12 -0.64
CA ASN A 155 41.88 11.64 0.19
C ASN A 155 42.26 10.15 0.01
N MET A 156 41.57 9.33 -0.81
CA MET A 156 41.88 7.88 -0.94
C MET A 156 41.63 7.28 -2.35
N GLU A 157 42.27 7.81 -3.39
CA GLU A 157 42.03 7.42 -4.80
C GLU A 157 42.13 5.89 -5.12
N ASN A 158 42.96 5.13 -4.38
CA ASN A 158 43.20 3.71 -4.66
C ASN A 158 42.28 2.73 -3.91
N PHE A 159 41.78 3.09 -2.73
CA PHE A 159 40.85 2.24 -1.96
C PHE A 159 39.41 2.45 -2.41
N THR A 160 39.09 3.67 -2.83
CA THR A 160 37.78 4.08 -3.32
C THR A 160 37.34 3.31 -4.58
N SER A 161 38.23 3.08 -5.55
CA SER A 161 37.82 2.44 -6.82
C SER A 161 37.31 1.01 -6.65
N ALA A 162 37.89 0.26 -5.71
CA ALA A 162 37.43 -1.07 -5.32
C ALA A 162 36.08 -1.01 -4.60
N ILE A 163 35.90 -0.06 -3.68
CA ILE A 163 34.63 0.15 -2.96
C ILE A 163 33.50 0.51 -3.93
N VAL A 164 33.73 1.47 -4.82
CA VAL A 164 32.73 1.91 -5.82
C VAL A 164 32.32 0.76 -6.75
N THR A 165 33.26 -0.13 -7.09
CA THR A 165 32.95 -1.30 -7.93
C THR A 165 32.14 -2.34 -7.16
N VAL A 166 32.49 -2.60 -5.91
CA VAL A 166 31.73 -3.52 -5.04
C VAL A 166 30.32 -3.00 -4.79
N ASP A 167 30.17 -1.70 -4.54
CA ASP A 167 28.88 -1.07 -4.26
C ASP A 167 27.94 -1.16 -5.48
N ARG A 168 28.45 -0.91 -6.69
CA ARG A 168 27.72 -1.14 -7.95
C ARG A 168 27.27 -2.58 -8.10
N ASN A 169 28.17 -3.55 -7.88
CA ASN A 169 27.85 -4.97 -7.97
C ASN A 169 26.79 -5.39 -6.93
N ILE A 170 26.86 -4.85 -5.71
CA ILE A 170 25.87 -5.10 -4.66
C ILE A 170 24.51 -4.56 -5.08
N ASN A 171 24.47 -3.33 -5.59
CA ASN A 171 23.24 -2.72 -6.07
C ASN A 171 22.59 -3.55 -7.20
N ASP A 172 23.39 -4.01 -8.17
CA ASP A 172 22.90 -4.88 -9.25
C ASP A 172 22.34 -6.21 -8.73
N ILE A 173 23.03 -6.84 -7.76
CA ILE A 173 22.56 -8.08 -7.13
C ILE A 173 21.26 -7.85 -6.36
N LEU A 174 21.16 -6.75 -5.61
CA LEU A 174 19.95 -6.42 -4.84
C LEU A 174 18.76 -6.21 -5.78
N GLN A 175 18.94 -5.47 -6.87
CA GLN A 175 17.91 -5.30 -7.89
C GLN A 175 17.47 -6.63 -8.47
N TYR A 176 18.42 -7.52 -8.80
CA TYR A 176 18.11 -8.88 -9.25
C TYR A 176 17.33 -9.70 -8.22
N GLN A 177 17.71 -9.63 -6.95
CA GLN A 177 17.01 -10.33 -5.87
C GLN A 177 15.58 -9.83 -5.70
N HIS A 178 15.37 -8.51 -5.71
CA HIS A 178 14.03 -7.92 -5.64
C HIS A 178 13.15 -8.37 -6.81
N HIS A 179 13.71 -8.35 -8.02
CA HIS A 179 12.98 -8.80 -9.21
C HIS A 179 12.67 -10.30 -9.18
N SER A 180 13.60 -11.13 -8.69
CA SER A 180 13.39 -12.57 -8.52
C SER A 180 12.31 -12.87 -7.48
N ARG A 181 12.35 -12.20 -6.31
CA ARG A 181 11.33 -12.35 -5.26
C ARG A 181 9.96 -11.92 -5.73
N ALA A 182 9.88 -10.84 -6.52
CA ALA A 182 8.63 -10.40 -7.11
C ALA A 182 8.06 -11.50 -8.02
N ARG A 183 8.85 -12.04 -8.95
CA ARG A 183 8.41 -13.13 -9.84
C ARG A 183 7.96 -14.36 -9.07
N GLU A 184 8.72 -14.80 -8.08
CA GLU A 184 8.35 -15.95 -7.25
C GLU A 184 7.00 -15.74 -6.56
N ALA A 185 6.74 -14.55 -6.02
CA ALA A 185 5.45 -14.22 -5.42
C ALA A 185 4.31 -14.25 -6.44
N TRP A 186 4.53 -13.77 -7.67
CA TRP A 186 3.55 -13.85 -8.75
C TRP A 186 3.26 -15.31 -9.16
N ASP A 187 4.31 -16.10 -9.40
CA ASP A 187 4.21 -17.51 -9.79
C ASP A 187 3.50 -18.34 -8.71
N PHE A 188 3.83 -18.10 -7.44
CA PHE A 188 3.17 -18.77 -6.32
C PHE A 188 1.66 -18.47 -6.27
N ASN A 189 1.26 -17.20 -6.45
CA ASN A 189 -0.16 -16.84 -6.49
C ASN A 189 -0.88 -17.50 -7.67
N LEU A 190 -0.26 -17.51 -8.87
CA LEU A 190 -0.81 -18.16 -10.05
C LEU A 190 -1.01 -19.67 -9.83
N LEU A 191 -0.04 -20.34 -9.20
CA LEU A 191 -0.14 -21.76 -8.87
C LEU A 191 -1.25 -22.03 -7.85
N GLN A 192 -1.39 -21.18 -6.84
CA GLN A 192 -2.43 -21.31 -5.82
C GLN A 192 -3.83 -21.15 -6.41
N ASP A 193 -4.04 -20.17 -7.28
CA ASP A 193 -5.31 -19.93 -7.95
C ASP A 193 -5.69 -21.12 -8.84
N ASN A 194 -4.75 -21.59 -9.66
CA ASN A 194 -4.96 -22.76 -10.53
C ASN A 194 -5.26 -24.03 -9.73
N ASN A 195 -4.49 -24.30 -8.67
CA ASN A 195 -4.69 -25.46 -7.82
C ASN A 195 -6.08 -25.44 -7.17
N SER A 196 -6.49 -24.29 -6.63
CA SER A 196 -7.81 -24.14 -6.01
C SER A 196 -8.96 -24.35 -7.00
N TYR A 197 -8.81 -23.88 -8.24
CA TYR A 197 -9.77 -24.07 -9.33
C TYR A 197 -9.90 -25.55 -9.71
N VAL A 198 -8.77 -26.21 -9.98
CA VAL A 198 -8.75 -27.63 -10.41
C VAL A 198 -9.30 -28.54 -9.31
N VAL A 199 -8.92 -28.34 -8.05
CA VAL A 199 -9.41 -29.14 -6.91
C VAL A 199 -10.92 -28.97 -6.75
N ARG A 200 -11.44 -27.74 -6.79
CA ARG A 200 -12.87 -27.46 -6.65
C ARG A 200 -13.68 -28.12 -7.78
N TRP A 201 -13.23 -28.00 -9.02
CA TRP A 201 -13.88 -28.64 -10.16
C TRP A 201 -13.83 -30.17 -10.10
N SER A 202 -12.70 -30.74 -9.67
CA SER A 202 -12.54 -32.19 -9.53
C SER A 202 -13.47 -32.77 -8.46
N ILE A 203 -13.63 -32.09 -7.32
CA ILE A 203 -14.57 -32.50 -6.26
C ILE A 203 -16.02 -32.51 -6.79
N ILE A 204 -16.42 -31.47 -7.53
CA ILE A 204 -17.76 -31.40 -8.14
C ILE A 204 -17.98 -32.59 -9.10
N GLN A 205 -17.00 -32.90 -9.95
CA GLN A 205 -17.11 -34.02 -10.89
C GLN A 205 -17.24 -35.37 -10.17
N ILE A 206 -16.48 -35.60 -9.11
CA ILE A 206 -16.57 -36.83 -8.30
C ILE A 206 -17.99 -36.97 -7.70
N ILE A 207 -18.57 -35.88 -7.18
CA ILE A 207 -19.94 -35.88 -6.63
C ILE A 207 -20.96 -36.25 -7.71
N VAL A 208 -20.85 -35.71 -8.92
CA VAL A 208 -21.76 -35.99 -10.03
C VAL A 208 -21.70 -37.46 -10.46
N ILE A 209 -20.50 -38.04 -10.54
CA ILE A 209 -20.30 -39.46 -10.87
C ILE A 209 -20.92 -40.35 -9.78
N ALA A 210 -20.68 -40.03 -8.51
CA ALA A 210 -21.25 -40.77 -7.38
C ALA A 210 -22.79 -40.71 -7.37
N ALA A 211 -23.36 -39.53 -7.60
CA ALA A 211 -24.81 -39.34 -7.68
C ALA A 211 -25.42 -40.12 -8.84
N THR A 212 -24.81 -40.07 -10.03
CA THR A 212 -25.27 -40.81 -11.21
C THR A 212 -25.23 -42.32 -10.96
N THR A 213 -24.16 -42.82 -10.33
CA THR A 213 -24.03 -44.23 -9.96
C THR A 213 -25.10 -44.66 -8.95
N ALA A 214 -25.38 -43.83 -7.93
CA ALA A 214 -26.44 -44.11 -6.96
C ALA A 214 -27.83 -44.15 -7.61
N VAL A 215 -28.12 -43.21 -8.52
CA VAL A 215 -29.37 -43.16 -9.30
C VAL A 215 -29.50 -44.42 -10.16
N GLN A 216 -28.44 -44.80 -10.89
CA GLN A 216 -28.42 -46.03 -11.69
C GLN A 216 -28.74 -47.28 -10.85
N VAL A 217 -28.07 -47.45 -9.70
CA VAL A 217 -28.32 -48.59 -8.81
C VAL A 217 -29.74 -48.58 -8.24
N TYR A 218 -30.27 -47.40 -7.88
CA TYR A 218 -31.64 -47.25 -7.40
C TYR A 218 -32.67 -47.67 -8.46
N PHE A 219 -32.51 -47.20 -9.71
CA PHE A 219 -33.40 -47.57 -10.81
C PHE A 219 -33.38 -49.07 -11.10
N VAL A 220 -32.19 -49.68 -11.13
CA VAL A 220 -32.04 -51.13 -11.35
C VAL A 220 -32.74 -51.91 -10.23
N ARG A 221 -32.52 -51.55 -8.96
CA ARG A 221 -33.20 -52.20 -7.83
C ARG A 221 -34.72 -52.06 -7.91
N LYS A 222 -35.22 -50.86 -8.23
CA LYS A 222 -36.66 -50.59 -8.34
C LYS A 222 -37.33 -51.35 -9.49
N LEU A 223 -36.63 -51.58 -10.59
CA LEU A 223 -37.15 -52.38 -11.71
C LEU A 223 -37.35 -53.84 -11.32
N PHE A 224 -36.46 -54.40 -10.50
CA PHE A 224 -36.55 -55.79 -10.03
C PHE A 224 -37.38 -55.97 -8.75
N ASP A 225 -37.73 -54.89 -8.05
CA ASP A 225 -38.59 -54.90 -6.87
C ASP A 225 -40.09 -54.89 -7.26
N ILE A 226 -40.47 -55.83 -8.14
CA ILE A 226 -41.88 -56.09 -8.45
C ILE A 226 -42.44 -56.83 -7.24
N LYS A 227 -43.18 -56.09 -6.39
CA LYS A 227 -43.93 -56.63 -5.27
C LYS A 227 -44.76 -57.82 -5.78
N GLY A 228 -44.27 -59.03 -5.51
CA GLY A 228 -44.94 -60.27 -5.91
C GLY A 228 -46.37 -60.21 -5.42
N GLY A 229 -47.31 -60.02 -6.35
CA GLY A 229 -48.73 -60.04 -6.05
C GLY A 229 -49.00 -61.34 -5.32
N SER A 230 -49.43 -61.24 -4.06
CA SER A 230 -50.00 -62.34 -3.32
C SER A 230 -51.17 -62.87 -4.14
N SER A 231 -50.93 -63.87 -4.98
CA SER A 231 -51.98 -64.72 -5.50
C SER A 231 -52.47 -65.55 -4.33
N ARG A 232 -53.42 -64.97 -3.59
CA ARG A 232 -54.23 -65.70 -2.62
C ARG A 232 -55.15 -66.59 -3.45
N SER A 233 -54.65 -67.77 -3.80
CA SER A 233 -55.44 -68.88 -4.32
C SER A 233 -56.60 -69.10 -3.36
N ARG A 234 -57.82 -68.86 -3.85
CA ARG A 234 -59.07 -69.21 -3.18
C ARG A 234 -59.66 -70.37 -3.98
N ILE A 235 -59.42 -71.59 -3.52
CA ILE A 235 -60.29 -72.76 -3.67
C ILE A 235 -60.24 -73.50 -2.34
#